data_AF-A0A1V0TR67-F1
#
_entry.id   AF-A0A1V0TR67-F1
#
_cell.length_a   1.000
_cell.length_b   1.000
_cell.length_c   1.000
_cell.angle_alpha   90.00
_cell.angle_beta   90.00
_cell.angle_gamma   90.00
#
_symmetry.space_group_name_H-M   'P 1'
#
loop_
_entity.id
_entity.type
_entity.pdbx_description
1 polymer ?
#
loop_
_entity_poly.entity_id
_entity_poly.type
_entity_poly.pdbx_seq_one_letter_code
_entity_poly.pdbx_strand_id
1 'polypeptide(L)'
;MPRDRTPDGVERRRLRRLAAVATSLSALIATSVVAGPATASDAALSCALNRTDAHHSEGLDSWNGAYPRPAGHLDAVMIFLSFPDSRPLAQPGEIAKDYFPATSRFFDRASYGRFRLRAHLHKKWVQMPHRSGAYGIQRDWDSGHRSAYLRDAVAAADASVDFSRYDLVYFVADPDAPGVDSDATKVVNLDEPMHADHTDLRRFVTVFEQSPPDRNVLAHETGHVLDLPDLYHRPGDGKGDWDTYVGDWDLMGSQFGLAPDPFGWHKWKLGWLGDNQIDCATLGRSPTLHSLRPLSDPAEPGDARRPRLLVVRTGPDSALAMEGRDATGNDRSVCSQGVLVYRVRSDTASGAGPVRVLDGHPGSSACWGTSVYPPLANAPLGVGEGLTDRQDGLRIQVEGRSTDGEWTVKLSRAD
;
A
#
# COMPACT_ATOMS: atom_id res chain seq x y z
N MET A 1 -49.11 76.79 -39.96
CA MET A 1 -50.12 76.55 -38.90
C MET A 1 -51.30 75.83 -39.53
N PRO A 2 -52.04 74.93 -38.85
CA PRO A 2 -51.77 74.02 -37.71
C PRO A 2 -51.81 72.52 -38.17
N ARG A 3 -51.08 71.56 -37.58
CA ARG A 3 -51.35 70.71 -36.39
C ARG A 3 -52.75 70.08 -36.29
N ASP A 4 -52.81 68.75 -36.34
CA ASP A 4 -53.30 67.86 -35.26
C ASP A 4 -52.91 66.39 -35.58
N ARG A 5 -52.14 65.71 -34.71
CA ARG A 5 -52.47 64.95 -33.48
C ARG A 5 -53.06 63.54 -33.75
N THR A 6 -52.24 62.56 -33.37
CA THR A 6 -52.46 61.11 -33.25
C THR A 6 -53.51 60.74 -32.20
N PRO A 7 -53.97 59.47 -32.20
CA PRO A 7 -53.64 58.62 -31.04
C PRO A 7 -53.13 57.20 -31.37
N ASP A 8 -52.24 56.76 -30.48
CA ASP A 8 -52.08 55.42 -29.89
C ASP A 8 -51.74 54.21 -30.80
N GLY A 9 -50.60 53.52 -30.68
CA GLY A 9 -49.60 53.51 -29.61
C GLY A 9 -49.74 52.34 -28.61
N VAL A 10 -50.15 51.13 -29.03
CA VAL A 10 -50.17 49.97 -28.09
C VAL A 10 -49.56 48.67 -28.63
N GLU A 11 -49.54 48.39 -29.94
CA GLU A 11 -49.14 47.05 -30.41
C GLU A 11 -47.63 46.81 -30.62
N ARG A 12 -46.86 47.84 -30.98
CA ARG A 12 -45.44 47.64 -31.38
C ARG A 12 -44.46 47.41 -30.22
N ARG A 13 -44.90 47.59 -28.97
CA ARG A 13 -44.02 47.48 -27.78
C ARG A 13 -43.94 46.05 -27.22
N ARG A 14 -44.91 45.18 -27.50
CA ARG A 14 -44.92 43.78 -27.01
C ARG A 14 -44.03 42.86 -27.86
N LEU A 15 -43.99 43.05 -29.17
CA LEU A 15 -43.17 42.24 -30.09
C LEU A 15 -41.66 42.51 -29.97
N ARG A 16 -41.24 43.74 -29.62
CA ARG A 16 -39.82 44.06 -29.36
C ARG A 16 -39.31 43.56 -28.01
N ARG A 17 -40.19 43.28 -27.04
CA ARG A 17 -39.81 42.70 -25.73
C ARG A 17 -39.63 41.18 -25.81
N LEU A 18 -40.39 40.48 -26.66
CA LEU A 18 -40.23 39.03 -26.84
C LEU A 18 -38.94 38.66 -27.61
N ALA A 19 -38.55 39.46 -28.62
CA ALA A 19 -37.30 39.23 -29.35
C ALA A 19 -36.05 39.52 -28.51
N ALA A 20 -36.10 40.49 -27.58
CA ALA A 20 -35.01 40.80 -26.67
C ALA A 20 -34.85 39.74 -25.56
N VAL A 21 -35.95 39.16 -25.06
CA VAL A 21 -35.89 38.07 -24.06
C VAL A 21 -35.37 36.78 -24.67
N ALA A 22 -35.70 36.47 -25.94
CA ALA A 22 -35.18 35.29 -26.63
C ALA A 22 -33.66 35.39 -26.95
N THR A 23 -33.14 36.58 -27.27
CA THR A 23 -31.70 36.77 -27.49
C THR A 23 -30.90 36.88 -26.19
N SER A 24 -31.49 37.38 -25.11
CA SER A 24 -30.87 37.32 -23.77
C SER A 24 -30.84 35.91 -23.18
N LEU A 25 -31.80 35.04 -23.51
CA LEU A 25 -31.76 33.63 -23.09
C LEU A 25 -30.72 32.80 -23.86
N SER A 26 -30.44 33.11 -25.13
CA SER A 26 -29.35 32.45 -25.89
C SER A 26 -27.96 32.97 -25.51
N ALA A 27 -27.84 34.20 -25.01
CA ALA A 27 -26.57 34.74 -24.51
C ALA A 27 -26.23 34.29 -23.08
N LEU A 28 -27.23 33.95 -22.25
CA LEU A 28 -27.02 33.39 -20.91
C LEU A 28 -26.75 31.88 -20.88
N ILE A 29 -27.10 31.16 -21.95
CA ILE A 29 -26.72 29.74 -22.13
C ILE A 29 -25.27 29.61 -22.68
N ALA A 30 -24.74 30.67 -23.31
CA ALA A 30 -23.36 30.70 -23.81
C ALA A 30 -22.30 31.11 -22.76
N THR A 31 -22.71 31.63 -21.60
CA THR A 31 -21.81 31.96 -20.47
C THR A 31 -22.04 31.12 -19.22
N SER A 32 -22.93 30.13 -19.29
CA SER A 32 -23.04 29.05 -18.31
C SER A 32 -22.35 27.79 -18.81
N VAL A 33 -21.20 27.93 -19.48
CA VAL A 33 -20.11 26.97 -19.26
C VAL A 33 -19.69 27.23 -17.81
N VAL A 34 -20.44 26.63 -16.89
CA VAL A 34 -19.90 26.25 -15.61
C VAL A 34 -18.73 25.35 -15.99
N ALA A 35 -17.55 25.94 -16.09
CA ALA A 35 -16.37 25.26 -15.59
C ALA A 35 -16.77 24.88 -14.16
N GLY A 36 -17.33 23.68 -14.02
CA GLY A 36 -17.27 23.00 -12.74
C GLY A 36 -15.80 23.04 -12.33
N PRO A 37 -15.47 22.80 -11.05
CA PRO A 37 -14.11 22.35 -10.80
C PRO A 37 -13.90 21.23 -11.81
N ALA A 38 -12.92 21.39 -12.71
CA ALA A 38 -12.46 20.26 -13.49
C ALA A 38 -12.18 19.24 -12.40
N THR A 39 -13.07 18.26 -12.28
CA THR A 39 -12.87 17.18 -11.33
C THR A 39 -11.49 16.70 -11.72
N ALA A 40 -10.56 16.78 -10.77
CA ALA A 40 -9.18 16.35 -10.92
C ALA A 40 -9.17 14.82 -11.06
N SER A 41 -9.83 14.32 -12.10
CA SER A 41 -10.24 12.95 -12.34
C SER A 41 -9.95 12.53 -13.78
N ASP A 42 -9.61 13.45 -14.70
CA ASP A 42 -9.01 13.11 -16.00
C ASP A 42 -7.51 13.46 -16.06
N ALA A 43 -7.01 14.28 -15.13
CA ALA A 43 -5.58 14.64 -15.03
C ALA A 43 -4.84 13.89 -13.92
N ALA A 44 -5.57 13.20 -13.03
CA ALA A 44 -5.00 12.16 -12.20
C ALA A 44 -4.84 10.90 -13.08
N LEU A 45 -3.68 10.22 -13.01
CA LEU A 45 -3.34 8.95 -13.69
C LEU A 45 -2.63 9.01 -15.07
N SER A 46 -1.75 9.99 -15.37
CA SER A 46 -0.98 9.84 -16.64
C SER A 46 0.00 8.66 -16.60
N CYS A 47 0.49 8.29 -15.41
CA CYS A 47 1.45 7.21 -15.23
C CYS A 47 1.01 6.07 -14.28
N ALA A 48 -0.16 6.19 -13.64
CA ALA A 48 -0.70 5.07 -12.86
C ALA A 48 -1.12 3.91 -13.77
N LEU A 49 -1.08 2.72 -13.21
CA LEU A 49 -1.55 1.51 -13.88
C LEU A 49 -3.02 1.25 -13.54
N ASN A 50 -3.73 0.68 -14.50
CA ASN A 50 -5.10 0.25 -14.29
C ASN A 50 -5.11 -0.99 -13.40
N ARG A 51 -6.10 -1.08 -12.52
CA ARG A 51 -6.36 -2.28 -11.74
C ARG A 51 -6.83 -3.39 -12.67
N THR A 52 -6.32 -4.59 -12.41
CA THR A 52 -6.70 -5.82 -13.12
C THR A 52 -7.38 -6.80 -12.18
N ASP A 53 -7.83 -7.93 -12.71
CA ASP A 53 -8.37 -9.05 -11.93
C ASP A 53 -7.28 -9.87 -11.21
N ALA A 54 -5.99 -9.50 -11.36
CA ALA A 54 -4.91 -10.16 -10.63
C ALA A 54 -5.11 -10.03 -9.11
N HIS A 55 -4.90 -11.14 -8.39
CA HIS A 55 -4.98 -11.15 -6.93
C HIS A 55 -3.98 -10.14 -6.34
N HIS A 56 -4.48 -9.19 -5.55
CA HIS A 56 -3.74 -8.04 -5.04
C HIS A 56 -3.05 -7.17 -6.12
N SER A 57 -3.72 -6.97 -7.26
CA SER A 57 -3.25 -6.13 -8.37
C SER A 57 -2.58 -4.82 -7.92
N GLU A 58 -1.46 -4.48 -8.57
CA GLU A 58 -0.72 -3.23 -8.36
C GLU A 58 -1.31 -2.01 -9.08
N GLY A 59 -2.52 -2.09 -9.64
CA GLY A 59 -3.19 -0.93 -10.23
C GLY A 59 -3.77 0.04 -9.20
N LEU A 60 -3.83 1.32 -9.57
CA LEU A 60 -4.16 2.46 -8.68
C LEU A 60 -5.31 3.33 -9.18
N ASP A 61 -5.85 3.06 -10.37
CA ASP A 61 -6.98 3.80 -10.94
C ASP A 61 -8.28 3.65 -10.12
N SER A 62 -8.36 2.63 -9.27
CA SER A 62 -9.48 2.34 -8.39
C SER A 62 -9.02 1.63 -7.11
N TRP A 63 -9.82 1.76 -6.05
CA TRP A 63 -9.60 1.04 -4.79
C TRP A 63 -10.41 -0.25 -4.75
N ASN A 64 -9.82 -1.33 -4.22
CA ASN A 64 -10.56 -2.56 -3.98
C ASN A 64 -11.50 -2.41 -2.78
N GLY A 65 -12.81 -2.27 -3.06
CA GLY A 65 -13.84 -2.14 -2.02
C GLY A 65 -13.94 -3.32 -1.06
N ALA A 66 -13.31 -4.46 -1.36
CA ALA A 66 -13.21 -5.58 -0.42
C ALA A 66 -12.22 -5.31 0.74
N TYR A 67 -11.35 -4.30 0.63
CA TYR A 67 -10.32 -4.01 1.65
C TYR A 67 -10.57 -2.65 2.30
N PRO A 68 -10.32 -2.49 3.61
CA PRO A 68 -10.40 -1.20 4.28
C PRO A 68 -9.34 -0.24 3.74
N ARG A 69 -9.72 1.01 3.52
CA ARG A 69 -8.75 2.06 3.16
C ARG A 69 -7.92 2.44 4.39
N PRO A 70 -6.58 2.45 4.32
CA PRO A 70 -5.72 2.85 5.44
C PRO A 70 -5.64 4.37 5.57
N ALA A 71 -6.78 5.01 5.87
CA ALA A 71 -6.91 6.45 6.06
C ALA A 71 -7.38 6.76 7.48
N GLY A 72 -6.68 7.66 8.17
CA GLY A 72 -7.03 8.02 9.54
C GLY A 72 -6.59 6.93 10.52
N HIS A 73 -7.48 6.02 10.87
CA HIS A 73 -7.17 4.91 11.78
C HIS A 73 -7.98 3.66 11.46
N LEU A 74 -7.43 2.51 11.85
CA LEU A 74 -8.16 1.25 11.98
C LEU A 74 -7.98 0.74 13.41
N ASP A 75 -9.08 0.32 14.01
CA ASP A 75 -9.10 -0.28 15.33
C ASP A 75 -9.09 -1.81 15.19
N ALA A 76 -8.03 -2.44 15.71
CA ALA A 76 -7.86 -3.89 15.69
C ALA A 76 -8.00 -4.45 17.10
N VAL A 77 -8.74 -5.54 17.28
CA VAL A 77 -8.74 -6.30 18.54
C VAL A 77 -7.77 -7.46 18.45
N MET A 78 -6.93 -7.62 19.48
CA MET A 78 -5.99 -8.73 19.61
C MET A 78 -6.48 -9.70 20.67
N ILE A 79 -6.84 -10.90 20.23
CA ILE A 79 -7.46 -11.95 21.03
C ILE A 79 -6.50 -13.13 21.11
N PHE A 80 -6.24 -13.59 22.33
CA PHE A 80 -5.28 -14.65 22.62
C PHE A 80 -6.02 -15.95 22.90
N LEU A 81 -5.68 -16.99 22.15
CA LEU A 81 -6.42 -18.25 22.10
C LEU A 81 -5.64 -19.37 22.77
N SER A 82 -6.21 -19.94 23.83
CA SER A 82 -5.67 -21.12 24.52
C SER A 82 -6.44 -22.37 24.13
N PHE A 83 -5.83 -23.54 24.22
CA PHE A 83 -6.46 -24.80 23.86
C PHE A 83 -6.57 -25.75 25.07
N PRO A 84 -7.57 -26.66 25.15
CA PRO A 84 -7.73 -27.57 26.28
C PRO A 84 -6.57 -28.53 26.56
N ASP A 85 -5.71 -28.76 25.56
CA ASP A 85 -4.51 -29.60 25.63
C ASP A 85 -3.22 -28.82 25.92
N SER A 86 -3.30 -27.50 26.06
CA SER A 86 -2.17 -26.63 26.41
C SER A 86 -2.51 -25.75 27.59
N ARG A 87 -1.50 -25.45 28.42
CA ARG A 87 -1.61 -24.41 29.44
C ARG A 87 -0.62 -23.30 29.06
N PRO A 88 -1.10 -22.11 28.69
CA PRO A 88 -0.21 -21.03 28.28
C PRO A 88 0.82 -20.67 29.36
N LEU A 89 2.08 -20.53 28.96
CA LEU A 89 3.18 -20.19 29.87
C LEU A 89 3.30 -18.67 30.07
N ALA A 90 2.90 -17.88 29.07
CA ALA A 90 2.92 -16.42 29.09
C ALA A 90 1.51 -15.81 29.26
N GLN A 91 1.46 -14.59 29.77
CA GLN A 91 0.23 -13.80 29.79
C GLN A 91 0.00 -13.10 28.43
N PRO A 92 -1.27 -12.85 28.04
CA PRO A 92 -1.59 -12.11 26.81
C PRO A 92 -0.85 -10.78 26.66
N GLY A 93 -0.72 -10.03 27.77
CA GLY A 93 -0.01 -8.75 27.78
C GLY A 93 1.53 -8.87 27.67
N GLU A 94 2.10 -10.06 27.86
CA GLU A 94 3.53 -10.31 27.62
C GLU A 94 3.76 -10.57 26.13
N ILE A 95 2.98 -11.47 25.53
CA ILE A 95 3.02 -11.75 24.09
C ILE A 95 2.69 -10.48 23.28
N ALA A 96 1.72 -9.68 23.71
CA ALA A 96 1.35 -8.43 23.04
C ALA A 96 2.52 -7.44 22.87
N LYS A 97 3.50 -7.44 23.80
CA LYS A 97 4.65 -6.51 23.75
C LYS A 97 5.62 -6.83 22.62
N ASP A 98 5.59 -8.06 22.12
CA ASP A 98 6.40 -8.47 20.98
C ASP A 98 5.96 -7.74 19.69
N TYR A 99 4.68 -7.39 19.61
CA TYR A 99 4.07 -6.76 18.44
C TYR A 99 3.85 -5.26 18.62
N PHE A 100 3.33 -4.85 19.79
CA PHE A 100 2.94 -3.47 20.04
C PHE A 100 3.82 -2.81 21.10
N PRO A 101 4.21 -1.53 20.89
CA PRO A 101 3.75 -0.60 19.84
C PRO A 101 4.61 -0.61 18.56
N ALA A 102 5.42 -1.64 18.30
CA ALA A 102 6.29 -1.68 17.12
C ALA A 102 5.50 -1.61 15.81
N THR A 103 4.46 -2.43 15.65
CA THR A 103 3.60 -2.44 14.46
C THR A 103 2.86 -1.12 14.24
N SER A 104 2.28 -0.53 15.31
CA SER A 104 1.64 0.79 15.20
C SER A 104 2.60 1.88 14.75
N ARG A 105 3.83 1.90 15.27
CA ARG A 105 4.86 2.87 14.85
C ARG A 105 5.37 2.63 13.44
N PHE A 106 5.40 1.39 12.98
CA PHE A 106 5.77 1.07 11.60
C PHE A 106 4.82 1.77 10.63
N PHE A 107 3.51 1.58 10.80
CA PHE A 107 2.48 2.18 9.95
C PHE A 107 2.38 3.70 10.10
N ASP A 108 2.53 4.24 11.32
CA ASP A 108 2.55 5.68 11.55
C ASP A 108 3.71 6.35 10.78
N ARG A 109 4.91 5.75 10.80
CA ARG A 109 6.06 6.24 10.01
C ARG A 109 5.84 6.05 8.51
N ALA A 110 5.45 4.86 8.08
CA ALA A 110 5.29 4.53 6.66
C ALA A 110 4.26 5.46 5.98
N SER A 111 3.19 5.82 6.71
CA SER A 111 2.10 6.66 6.23
C SER A 111 2.29 8.15 6.43
N TYR A 112 3.45 8.60 6.92
CA TYR A 112 3.70 10.00 7.28
C TYR A 112 2.66 10.55 8.29
N GLY A 113 2.22 9.72 9.23
CA GLY A 113 1.22 10.05 10.25
C GLY A 113 -0.22 10.08 9.74
N ARG A 114 -0.49 9.75 8.48
CA ARG A 114 -1.83 9.75 7.86
C ARG A 114 -2.67 8.55 8.27
N PHE A 115 -2.04 7.49 8.74
CA PHE A 115 -2.69 6.25 9.15
C PHE A 115 -2.16 5.76 10.50
N ARG A 116 -3.08 5.34 11.37
CA ARG A 116 -2.77 4.76 12.68
C ARG A 116 -3.49 3.44 12.88
N LEU A 117 -2.72 2.36 13.04
CA LEU A 117 -3.24 1.09 13.52
C LEU A 117 -3.32 1.11 15.06
N ARG A 118 -4.53 1.01 15.60
CA ARG A 118 -4.80 1.01 17.05
C ARG A 118 -5.13 -0.40 17.51
N ALA A 119 -4.27 -0.99 18.34
CA ALA A 119 -4.53 -2.31 18.90
C ALA A 119 -5.22 -2.24 20.27
N HIS A 120 -6.29 -3.00 20.41
CA HIS A 120 -7.04 -3.21 21.65
C HIS A 120 -6.80 -4.64 22.12
N LEU A 121 -6.12 -4.78 23.25
CA LEU A 121 -5.73 -6.08 23.78
C LEU A 121 -6.89 -6.69 24.58
N HIS A 122 -7.38 -7.85 24.17
CA HIS A 122 -8.19 -8.68 25.04
C HIS A 122 -7.28 -9.35 26.08
N LYS A 123 -7.43 -8.94 27.35
CA LYS A 123 -6.43 -9.23 28.40
C LYS A 123 -6.47 -10.66 28.94
N LYS A 124 -7.44 -11.47 28.53
CA LYS A 124 -7.63 -12.84 29.02
C LYS A 124 -7.38 -13.83 27.88
N TRP A 125 -7.00 -15.04 28.23
CA TRP A 125 -7.05 -16.15 27.29
C TRP A 125 -8.50 -16.50 26.99
N VAL A 126 -8.85 -16.62 25.72
CA VAL A 126 -10.10 -17.19 25.24
C VAL A 126 -9.84 -18.66 24.98
N GLN A 127 -10.54 -19.55 25.68
CA GLN A 127 -10.36 -20.98 25.54
C GLN A 127 -11.14 -21.51 24.33
N MET A 128 -10.41 -22.09 23.38
CA MET A 128 -10.98 -22.77 22.22
C MET A 128 -11.72 -24.04 22.66
N PRO A 129 -12.81 -24.44 21.97
CA PRO A 129 -13.61 -25.61 22.33
C PRO A 129 -12.90 -26.95 22.09
N HIS A 130 -11.93 -26.98 21.17
CA HIS A 130 -11.19 -28.19 20.79
C HIS A 130 -9.69 -28.05 21.05
N ARG A 131 -9.03 -29.21 21.18
CA ARG A 131 -7.57 -29.34 21.31
C ARG A 131 -6.87 -28.72 20.11
N SER A 132 -5.67 -28.17 20.30
CA SER A 132 -4.89 -27.48 19.27
C SER A 132 -4.74 -28.31 17.99
N GLY A 133 -4.39 -29.60 18.11
CA GLY A 133 -4.22 -30.50 16.97
C GLY A 133 -5.49 -30.80 16.17
N ALA A 134 -6.69 -30.52 16.70
CA ALA A 134 -7.95 -30.74 15.96
C ALA A 134 -8.13 -29.76 14.80
N TYR A 135 -7.47 -28.59 14.85
CA TYR A 135 -7.54 -27.58 13.80
C TYR A 135 -6.50 -27.78 12.70
N GLY A 136 -5.54 -28.71 12.86
CA GLY A 136 -4.52 -29.00 11.85
C GLY A 136 -3.80 -27.75 11.34
N ILE A 137 -3.41 -26.84 12.25
CA ILE A 137 -2.71 -25.60 11.92
C ILE A 137 -1.32 -25.97 11.40
N GLN A 138 -1.08 -25.71 10.11
CA GLN A 138 0.17 -26.04 9.43
C GLN A 138 0.36 -25.19 8.18
N ARG A 139 1.58 -25.18 7.62
CA ARG A 139 1.83 -24.60 6.29
C ARG A 139 0.85 -25.18 5.25
N ASP A 140 0.38 -24.31 4.35
CA ASP A 140 -0.66 -24.65 3.35
C ASP A 140 -1.97 -25.20 3.98
N TRP A 141 -2.35 -24.61 5.13
CA TRP A 141 -3.53 -24.95 5.93
C TRP A 141 -4.83 -25.17 5.13
N ASP A 142 -5.47 -26.32 5.37
CA ASP A 142 -6.75 -26.69 4.76
C ASP A 142 -7.84 -25.64 5.03
N SER A 143 -8.59 -25.31 3.98
CA SER A 143 -9.63 -24.27 4.03
C SER A 143 -10.78 -24.61 4.98
N GLY A 144 -11.15 -25.89 5.10
CA GLY A 144 -12.22 -26.36 5.98
C GLY A 144 -11.82 -26.27 7.44
N HIS A 145 -10.62 -26.77 7.78
CA HIS A 145 -10.06 -26.65 9.12
C HIS A 145 -9.83 -25.18 9.54
N ARG A 146 -9.31 -24.35 8.64
CA ARG A 146 -9.15 -22.91 8.88
C ARG A 146 -10.48 -22.22 9.16
N SER A 147 -11.50 -22.54 8.38
CA SER A 147 -12.84 -21.97 8.58
C SER A 147 -13.46 -22.43 9.92
N ALA A 148 -13.22 -23.68 10.33
CA ALA A 148 -13.66 -24.17 11.63
C ALA A 148 -12.96 -23.44 12.77
N TYR A 149 -11.63 -23.26 12.68
CA TYR A 149 -10.86 -22.49 13.67
C TYR A 149 -11.38 -21.06 13.83
N LEU A 150 -11.59 -20.33 12.74
CA LEU A 150 -12.08 -18.95 12.81
C LEU A 150 -13.48 -18.87 13.43
N ARG A 151 -14.40 -19.77 13.04
CA ARG A 151 -15.74 -19.86 13.63
C ARG A 151 -15.70 -20.11 15.12
N ASP A 152 -14.91 -21.08 15.56
CA ASP A 152 -14.80 -21.42 16.98
C ASP A 152 -14.13 -20.30 17.78
N ALA A 153 -13.13 -19.62 17.21
CA ALA A 153 -12.45 -18.49 17.84
C ALA A 153 -13.38 -17.29 18.03
N VAL A 154 -14.17 -16.94 17.00
CA VAL A 154 -15.18 -15.86 17.10
C VAL A 154 -16.24 -16.24 18.13
N ALA A 155 -16.84 -17.43 18.04
CA ALA A 155 -17.88 -17.87 18.97
C ALA A 155 -17.39 -17.92 20.43
N ALA A 156 -16.14 -18.32 20.67
CA ALA A 156 -15.55 -18.35 22.01
C ALA A 156 -15.29 -16.95 22.58
N ALA A 157 -15.00 -15.96 21.72
CA ALA A 157 -14.67 -14.60 22.13
C ALA A 157 -15.90 -13.68 22.27
N ASP A 158 -16.98 -13.94 21.50
CA ASP A 158 -18.19 -13.10 21.33
C ASP A 158 -18.78 -12.59 22.65
N ALA A 159 -18.93 -13.46 23.64
CA ALA A 159 -19.49 -13.07 24.95
C ALA A 159 -18.63 -12.05 25.73
N SER A 160 -17.39 -11.81 25.32
CA SER A 160 -16.41 -10.97 26.02
C SER A 160 -15.77 -9.88 25.14
N VAL A 161 -16.04 -9.90 23.85
CA VAL A 161 -15.52 -8.95 22.85
C VAL A 161 -16.66 -8.54 21.95
N ASP A 162 -17.02 -7.26 21.99
CA ASP A 162 -17.94 -6.65 21.03
C ASP A 162 -17.18 -6.34 19.73
N PHE A 163 -17.36 -7.22 18.74
CA PHE A 163 -16.71 -7.19 17.44
C PHE A 163 -17.15 -6.01 16.57
N SER A 164 -18.31 -5.41 16.83
CA SER A 164 -18.81 -4.24 16.06
C SER A 164 -17.92 -2.99 16.21
N ARG A 165 -16.99 -3.01 17.17
CA ARG A 165 -16.09 -1.90 17.50
C ARG A 165 -14.76 -1.92 16.76
N TYR A 166 -14.49 -2.96 15.96
CA TYR A 166 -13.17 -3.19 15.37
C TYR A 166 -13.28 -3.44 13.87
N ASP A 167 -12.31 -2.92 13.13
CA ASP A 167 -12.18 -3.11 11.69
C ASP A 167 -11.43 -4.41 11.35
N LEU A 168 -10.64 -4.92 12.31
CA LEU A 168 -9.73 -6.05 12.13
C LEU A 168 -9.62 -6.87 13.41
N VAL A 169 -9.54 -8.19 13.25
CA VAL A 169 -9.35 -9.14 14.36
C VAL A 169 -8.02 -9.86 14.19
N TYR A 170 -7.18 -9.80 15.23
CA TYR A 170 -5.99 -10.60 15.37
C TYR A 170 -6.27 -11.77 16.32
N PHE A 171 -6.14 -12.99 15.83
CA PHE A 171 -6.19 -14.20 16.64
C PHE A 171 -4.78 -14.73 16.85
N VAL A 172 -4.31 -14.68 18.08
CA VAL A 172 -2.97 -15.11 18.48
C VAL A 172 -3.11 -16.43 19.20
N ALA A 173 -2.63 -17.51 18.60
CA ALA A 173 -2.64 -18.81 19.27
C ALA A 173 -1.60 -18.86 20.38
N ASP A 174 -1.85 -19.68 21.39
CA ASP A 174 -0.86 -20.06 22.39
C ASP A 174 0.39 -20.66 21.69
N PRO A 175 1.56 -19.99 21.74
CA PRO A 175 2.76 -20.43 21.03
C PRO A 175 3.31 -21.76 21.54
N ASP A 176 2.93 -22.16 22.76
CA ASP A 176 3.38 -23.41 23.40
C ASP A 176 2.42 -24.59 23.12
N ALA A 177 1.32 -24.37 22.40
CA ALA A 177 0.35 -25.43 22.15
C ALA A 177 0.86 -26.44 21.09
N PRO A 178 0.76 -27.76 21.35
CA PRO A 178 1.45 -28.78 20.56
C PRO A 178 0.93 -28.94 19.12
N GLY A 179 -0.26 -28.42 18.81
CA GLY A 179 -0.86 -28.44 17.48
C GLY A 179 -0.77 -27.11 16.72
N VAL A 180 0.03 -26.16 17.19
CA VAL A 180 0.28 -24.87 16.53
C VAL A 180 1.63 -24.93 15.81
N ASP A 181 1.61 -24.83 14.49
CA ASP A 181 2.81 -24.70 13.66
C ASP A 181 3.15 -23.23 13.45
N SER A 182 4.34 -22.80 13.89
CA SER A 182 4.77 -21.40 13.75
C SER A 182 4.97 -20.96 12.30
N ASP A 183 5.16 -21.91 11.38
CA ASP A 183 5.27 -21.61 9.95
C ASP A 183 3.90 -21.32 9.29
N ALA A 184 2.80 -21.40 10.04
CA ALA A 184 1.44 -21.32 9.51
C ALA A 184 0.82 -19.90 9.56
N THR A 185 1.52 -18.87 10.04
CA THR A 185 0.99 -17.50 10.17
C THR A 185 0.41 -17.02 8.83
N LYS A 186 -0.85 -16.55 8.85
CA LYS A 186 -1.59 -16.17 7.63
C LYS A 186 -2.66 -15.10 7.88
N VAL A 187 -2.81 -14.19 6.91
CA VAL A 187 -4.01 -13.39 6.71
C VAL A 187 -5.11 -14.23 6.05
N VAL A 188 -6.33 -14.07 6.55
CA VAL A 188 -7.52 -14.69 5.99
C VAL A 188 -8.51 -13.61 5.58
N ASN A 189 -8.68 -13.48 4.27
CA ASN A 189 -9.75 -12.73 3.65
C ASN A 189 -10.90 -13.70 3.35
N LEU A 190 -12.06 -13.48 3.97
CA LEU A 190 -13.23 -14.30 3.69
C LEU A 190 -13.99 -13.75 2.48
N ASP A 191 -14.43 -14.65 1.61
CA ASP A 191 -15.37 -14.37 0.51
C ASP A 191 -16.76 -14.08 1.08
N GLU A 192 -17.22 -14.95 1.99
CA GLU A 192 -18.44 -14.74 2.79
C GLU A 192 -18.07 -14.25 4.19
N PRO A 193 -18.58 -13.08 4.63
CA PRO A 193 -18.28 -12.57 5.96
C PRO A 193 -18.78 -13.52 7.04
N MET A 194 -18.03 -13.63 8.13
CA MET A 194 -18.56 -14.18 9.37
C MET A 194 -19.40 -13.13 10.08
N HIS A 195 -20.49 -13.54 10.72
CA HIS A 195 -21.39 -12.62 11.41
C HIS A 195 -21.26 -12.79 12.93
N ALA A 196 -20.96 -11.70 13.63
CA ALA A 196 -20.90 -11.62 15.09
C ALA A 196 -21.33 -10.20 15.50
N ASP A 197 -21.99 -10.02 16.65
CA ASP A 197 -22.44 -8.71 17.14
C ASP A 197 -23.15 -7.81 16.10
N HIS A 198 -23.97 -8.40 15.22
CA HIS A 198 -24.64 -7.71 14.11
C HIS A 198 -23.69 -7.03 13.10
N THR A 199 -22.42 -7.41 13.08
CA THR A 199 -21.40 -6.93 12.14
C THR A 199 -20.85 -8.06 11.25
N ASP A 200 -20.41 -7.67 10.06
CA ASP A 200 -19.74 -8.56 9.11
C ASP A 200 -18.22 -8.51 9.35
N LEU A 201 -17.68 -9.59 9.92
CA LEU A 201 -16.26 -9.82 10.06
C LEU A 201 -15.70 -10.42 8.78
N ARG A 202 -14.92 -9.61 8.05
CA ARG A 202 -14.36 -9.99 6.75
C ARG A 202 -12.89 -10.35 6.82
N ARG A 203 -12.17 -9.86 7.82
CA ARG A 203 -10.70 -9.82 7.82
C ARG A 203 -10.15 -10.28 9.15
N PHE A 204 -9.32 -11.30 9.08
CA PHE A 204 -8.63 -11.88 10.22
C PHE A 204 -7.15 -12.00 9.91
N VAL A 205 -6.31 -11.76 10.90
CA VAL A 205 -4.93 -12.26 10.88
C VAL A 205 -4.82 -13.32 11.95
N THR A 206 -4.41 -14.52 11.54
CA THR A 206 -4.06 -15.60 12.46
C THR A 206 -2.56 -15.61 12.68
N VAL A 207 -2.14 -15.45 13.93
CA VAL A 207 -0.75 -15.36 14.36
C VAL A 207 -0.40 -16.64 15.10
N PHE A 208 0.52 -17.42 14.53
CA PHE A 208 0.97 -18.71 15.06
C PHE A 208 2.44 -18.70 15.48
N GLU A 209 3.06 -17.53 15.48
CA GLU A 209 4.47 -17.30 15.77
C GLU A 209 4.93 -17.79 17.15
N GLN A 210 6.23 -18.06 17.24
CA GLN A 210 6.92 -18.19 18.52
C GLN A 210 6.90 -16.85 19.30
N SER A 211 7.30 -16.89 20.56
CA SER A 211 7.55 -15.68 21.36
C SER A 211 9.02 -15.69 21.83
N PRO A 212 9.88 -14.78 21.31
CA PRO A 212 9.53 -13.67 20.41
C PRO A 212 9.26 -14.12 18.96
N PRO A 213 8.40 -13.39 18.22
CA PRO A 213 8.06 -13.68 16.84
C PRO A 213 9.11 -13.14 15.88
N ASP A 214 8.98 -13.50 14.60
CA ASP A 214 9.76 -12.89 13.55
C ASP A 214 9.53 -11.38 13.45
N ARG A 215 10.59 -10.66 13.10
CA ARG A 215 10.55 -9.20 13.02
C ARG A 215 9.54 -8.76 11.97
N ASN A 216 8.69 -7.79 12.32
CA ASN A 216 7.68 -7.18 11.46
C ASN A 216 6.59 -8.13 10.91
N VAL A 217 6.52 -9.40 11.33
CA VAL A 217 5.52 -10.35 10.81
C VAL A 217 4.10 -9.82 10.86
N LEU A 218 3.67 -9.28 12.01
CA LEU A 218 2.31 -8.71 12.12
C LEU A 218 2.11 -7.48 11.22
N ALA A 219 3.18 -6.70 10.96
CA ALA A 219 3.09 -5.59 10.03
C ALA A 219 2.91 -6.10 8.59
N HIS A 220 3.66 -7.14 8.19
CA HIS A 220 3.56 -7.78 6.88
C HIS A 220 2.16 -8.32 6.65
N GLU A 221 1.65 -9.12 7.59
CA GLU A 221 0.29 -9.64 7.54
C GLU A 221 -0.75 -8.51 7.48
N THR A 222 -0.57 -7.45 8.27
CA THR A 222 -1.48 -6.29 8.20
C THR A 222 -1.42 -5.58 6.84
N GLY A 223 -0.30 -5.66 6.12
CA GLY A 223 -0.18 -5.17 4.74
C GLY A 223 -1.18 -5.84 3.79
N HIS A 224 -1.38 -7.16 3.91
CA HIS A 224 -2.38 -7.87 3.11
C HIS A 224 -3.82 -7.47 3.43
N VAL A 225 -4.11 -7.10 4.69
CA VAL A 225 -5.41 -6.52 5.08
C VAL A 225 -5.66 -5.20 4.33
N LEU A 226 -4.62 -4.54 3.84
CA LEU A 226 -4.68 -3.29 3.08
C LEU A 226 -4.49 -3.48 1.57
N ASP A 227 -4.77 -4.69 1.04
CA ASP A 227 -4.67 -5.05 -0.38
C ASP A 227 -3.24 -5.03 -0.95
N LEU A 228 -2.20 -5.16 -0.13
CA LEU A 228 -0.83 -5.32 -0.62
C LEU A 228 -0.51 -6.79 -0.99
N PRO A 229 0.19 -7.04 -2.11
CA PRO A 229 0.61 -8.38 -2.50
C PRO A 229 1.91 -8.79 -1.80
N ASP A 230 2.13 -10.10 -1.71
CA ASP A 230 3.46 -10.69 -1.56
C ASP A 230 4.31 -10.37 -2.79
N LEU A 231 5.52 -9.84 -2.57
CA LEU A 231 6.44 -9.48 -3.65
C LEU A 231 7.48 -10.58 -3.94
N TYR A 232 7.64 -11.54 -3.03
CA TYR A 232 8.52 -12.67 -3.24
C TYR A 232 8.01 -13.57 -4.39
N HIS A 233 8.93 -14.35 -4.96
CA HIS A 233 8.59 -15.36 -5.96
C HIS A 233 8.79 -16.74 -5.35
N ARG A 234 7.69 -17.46 -5.11
CA ARG A 234 7.75 -18.86 -4.65
C ARG A 234 8.32 -19.72 -5.78
N PRO A 235 9.53 -20.29 -5.65
CA PRO A 235 10.06 -21.22 -6.64
C PRO A 235 9.13 -22.43 -6.73
N GLY A 236 8.85 -22.90 -7.94
CA GLY A 236 7.86 -23.97 -8.17
C GLY A 236 8.18 -25.31 -7.50
N ASP A 237 9.42 -25.53 -7.09
CA ASP A 237 9.89 -26.72 -6.35
C ASP A 237 10.02 -26.50 -4.83
N GLY A 238 9.65 -25.30 -4.34
CA GLY A 238 9.79 -24.89 -2.95
C GLY A 238 11.24 -24.79 -2.46
N LYS A 239 12.22 -24.89 -3.36
CA LYS A 239 13.66 -24.87 -3.07
C LYS A 239 14.30 -23.75 -3.88
N GLY A 240 14.39 -22.58 -3.28
CA GLY A 240 15.09 -21.47 -3.91
C GLY A 240 14.98 -20.21 -3.08
N ASP A 241 15.51 -19.14 -3.65
CA ASP A 241 15.59 -17.84 -3.01
C ASP A 241 14.31 -17.05 -3.30
N TRP A 242 13.50 -16.90 -2.25
CA TRP A 242 12.18 -16.27 -2.30
C TRP A 242 12.30 -14.76 -2.53
N ASP A 243 13.40 -14.17 -2.05
CA ASP A 243 13.60 -12.72 -1.96
C ASP A 243 14.28 -12.13 -3.21
N THR A 244 14.43 -12.91 -4.28
CA THR A 244 15.22 -12.56 -5.47
C THR A 244 14.75 -11.33 -6.25
N TYR A 245 13.49 -10.91 -6.10
CA TYR A 245 12.94 -9.81 -6.91
C TYR A 245 13.03 -8.45 -6.25
N VAL A 246 12.93 -8.39 -4.93
CA VAL A 246 12.93 -7.11 -4.20
C VAL A 246 13.94 -7.08 -3.06
N GLY A 247 14.48 -8.23 -2.63
CA GLY A 247 15.51 -8.32 -1.59
C GLY A 247 15.08 -7.67 -0.28
N ASP A 248 15.93 -6.80 0.25
CA ASP A 248 15.67 -6.06 1.49
C ASP A 248 14.62 -4.95 1.36
N TRP A 249 14.19 -4.65 0.13
CA TRP A 249 13.41 -3.47 -0.21
C TRP A 249 11.91 -3.80 -0.18
N ASP A 250 11.20 -3.20 0.77
CA ASP A 250 9.77 -3.37 1.06
C ASP A 250 9.43 -4.55 2.00
N LEU A 251 8.60 -4.24 3.00
CA LEU A 251 8.05 -5.18 3.97
C LEU A 251 7.37 -6.40 3.33
N MET A 252 6.69 -6.20 2.20
CA MET A 252 5.94 -7.23 1.49
C MET A 252 6.83 -8.15 0.64
N GLY A 253 8.10 -7.79 0.48
CA GLY A 253 9.13 -8.70 -0.02
C GLY A 253 9.58 -9.66 1.06
N SER A 254 10.05 -9.12 2.18
CA SER A 254 10.54 -9.89 3.32
C SER A 254 10.36 -9.12 4.62
N GLN A 255 9.74 -9.76 5.61
CA GLN A 255 9.60 -9.20 6.97
C GLN A 255 10.95 -8.96 7.66
N PHE A 256 11.99 -9.68 7.22
CA PHE A 256 13.35 -9.57 7.71
C PHE A 256 14.20 -8.51 6.99
N GLY A 257 13.71 -7.94 5.88
CA GLY A 257 14.47 -7.01 5.05
C GLY A 257 15.08 -5.85 5.84
N LEU A 258 16.29 -5.44 5.45
CA LEU A 258 17.01 -4.32 6.06
C LEU A 258 16.36 -2.95 5.78
N ALA A 259 15.55 -2.83 4.71
CA ALA A 259 14.87 -1.62 4.28
C ALA A 259 13.36 -1.84 4.07
N PRO A 260 12.62 -2.15 5.15
CA PRO A 260 11.23 -2.61 5.07
C PRO A 260 10.22 -1.47 4.86
N ASP A 261 10.64 -0.20 4.70
CA ASP A 261 9.65 0.84 4.38
C ASP A 261 8.96 0.50 3.04
N PRO A 262 7.62 0.58 2.94
CA PRO A 262 6.93 0.24 1.71
C PRO A 262 7.40 1.12 0.55
N PHE A 263 7.51 0.53 -0.64
CA PHE A 263 7.78 1.22 -1.88
C PHE A 263 6.85 2.42 -2.03
N GLY A 264 7.36 3.49 -2.63
CA GLY A 264 6.56 4.68 -2.95
C GLY A 264 5.33 4.31 -3.79
N TRP A 265 5.42 3.29 -4.65
CA TRP A 265 4.27 2.73 -5.36
C TRP A 265 3.18 2.21 -4.41
N HIS A 266 3.53 1.41 -3.41
CA HIS A 266 2.60 0.94 -2.39
C HIS A 266 2.08 2.09 -1.53
N LYS A 267 2.93 3.05 -1.16
CA LYS A 267 2.47 4.25 -0.44
C LYS A 267 1.49 5.09 -1.27
N TRP A 268 1.63 5.14 -2.59
CA TRP A 268 0.67 5.78 -3.49
C TRP A 268 -0.64 4.98 -3.57
N LYS A 269 -0.57 3.64 -3.73
CA LYS A 269 -1.73 2.74 -3.74
C LYS A 269 -2.57 2.86 -2.46
N LEU A 270 -1.91 2.98 -1.30
CA LEU A 270 -2.55 3.14 0.01
C LEU A 270 -3.04 4.58 0.27
N GLY A 271 -2.75 5.53 -0.64
CA GLY A 271 -3.12 6.94 -0.52
C GLY A 271 -2.30 7.73 0.52
N TRP A 272 -1.15 7.19 0.94
CA TRP A 272 -0.23 7.88 1.85
C TRP A 272 0.63 8.90 1.11
N LEU A 273 1.03 8.60 -0.12
CA LEU A 273 1.43 9.59 -1.12
C LEU A 273 0.22 10.00 -1.94
N GLY A 274 0.03 11.31 -2.10
CA GLY A 274 -0.99 11.84 -3.02
C GLY A 274 -0.43 12.02 -4.44
N ASP A 275 -1.31 12.11 -5.43
CA ASP A 275 -0.94 12.31 -6.85
C ASP A 275 -0.02 13.53 -7.07
N ASN A 276 -0.15 14.55 -6.23
CA ASN A 276 0.69 15.74 -6.22
C ASN A 276 2.13 15.52 -5.71
N GLN A 277 2.44 14.32 -5.22
CA GLN A 277 3.77 13.89 -4.80
C GLN A 277 4.35 12.84 -5.77
N ILE A 278 3.67 12.58 -6.88
CA ILE A 278 4.09 11.69 -7.94
C ILE A 278 4.49 12.52 -9.15
N ASP A 279 5.74 12.35 -9.59
CA ASP A 279 6.23 12.92 -10.85
C ASP A 279 6.03 11.90 -11.96
N CYS A 280 4.99 12.09 -12.77
CA CYS A 280 4.74 11.27 -13.95
C CYS A 280 5.56 11.78 -15.15
N ALA A 281 6.58 11.03 -15.54
CA ALA A 281 7.46 11.38 -16.65
C ALA A 281 7.16 10.56 -17.93
N THR A 282 7.46 11.16 -19.08
CA THR A 282 7.38 10.52 -20.40
C THR A 282 8.71 10.64 -21.13
N LEU A 283 9.10 9.60 -21.87
CA LEU A 283 10.35 9.58 -22.63
C LEU A 283 10.31 10.44 -23.90
N GLY A 284 10.78 11.69 -23.78
CA GLY A 284 10.95 12.63 -24.88
C GLY A 284 12.19 12.37 -25.74
N ARG A 285 12.50 13.33 -26.63
CA ARG A 285 13.73 13.32 -27.45
C ARG A 285 14.95 13.86 -26.68
N SER A 286 14.72 14.73 -25.71
CA SER A 286 15.76 15.36 -24.89
C SER A 286 15.71 14.79 -23.48
N PRO A 287 16.86 14.70 -22.79
CA PRO A 287 16.87 14.31 -21.38
C PRO A 287 16.06 15.28 -20.51
N THR A 288 15.43 14.75 -19.46
CA THR A 288 14.69 15.52 -18.45
C THR A 288 15.31 15.32 -17.07
N LEU A 289 15.24 16.35 -16.21
CA LEU A 289 15.72 16.32 -14.83
C LEU A 289 14.54 16.39 -13.86
N HIS A 290 14.59 15.57 -12.83
CA HIS A 290 13.53 15.37 -11.84
C HIS A 290 14.14 15.45 -10.44
N SER A 291 13.46 16.11 -9.50
CA SER A 291 13.88 16.19 -8.11
C SER A 291 13.00 15.28 -7.25
N LEU A 292 13.62 14.42 -6.45
CA LEU A 292 12.96 13.46 -5.56
C LEU A 292 13.38 13.70 -4.12
N ARG A 293 12.40 14.00 -3.27
CA ARG A 293 12.60 13.94 -1.83
C ARG A 293 12.75 12.47 -1.39
N PRO A 294 13.68 12.14 -0.48
CA PRO A 294 13.81 10.79 0.04
C PRO A 294 12.47 10.26 0.58
N LEU A 295 12.14 9.02 0.24
CA LEU A 295 10.88 8.40 0.62
C LEU A 295 10.78 8.22 2.14
N SER A 296 11.87 7.81 2.77
CA SER A 296 11.98 7.45 4.18
C SER A 296 11.97 8.67 5.11
N ASP A 297 12.17 9.88 4.56
CA ASP A 297 12.13 11.12 5.33
C ASP A 297 10.72 11.45 5.82
N PRO A 298 10.57 11.97 7.06
CA PRO A 298 9.28 12.41 7.56
C PRO A 298 8.64 13.48 6.65
N ALA A 299 7.32 13.61 6.73
CA ALA A 299 6.63 14.71 6.07
C ALA A 299 6.92 16.02 6.81
N GLU A 300 7.36 17.01 6.05
CA GLU A 300 7.63 18.37 6.54
C GLU A 300 6.63 19.37 5.96
N PRO A 301 6.43 20.54 6.61
CA PRO A 301 5.64 21.62 6.05
C PRO A 301 6.12 21.99 4.64
N GLY A 302 5.22 21.97 3.67
CA GLY A 302 5.52 22.26 2.25
C GLY A 302 5.74 21.03 1.37
N ASP A 303 5.76 19.81 1.93
CA ASP A 303 5.96 18.57 1.16
C ASP A 303 4.81 18.17 0.25
N ALA A 304 3.65 18.78 0.43
CA ALA A 304 2.44 18.43 -0.30
C ALA A 304 2.61 18.50 -1.83
N ARG A 305 3.63 19.17 -2.38
CA ARG A 305 3.89 19.22 -3.83
C ARG A 305 5.31 18.82 -4.23
N ARG A 306 6.10 18.26 -3.29
CA ARG A 306 7.45 17.79 -3.59
C ARG A 306 7.38 16.32 -3.98
N PRO A 307 7.82 15.94 -5.18
CA PRO A 307 7.79 14.55 -5.60
C PRO A 307 8.62 13.66 -4.67
N ARG A 308 8.07 12.49 -4.33
CA ARG A 308 8.75 11.41 -3.60
C ARG A 308 8.89 10.15 -4.46
N LEU A 309 8.13 10.08 -5.55
CA LEU A 309 8.15 8.99 -6.51
C LEU A 309 8.15 9.57 -7.92
N LEU A 310 9.08 9.11 -8.76
CA LEU A 310 9.12 9.39 -10.20
C LEU A 310 8.69 8.12 -10.93
N VAL A 311 7.75 8.25 -11.85
CA VAL A 311 7.16 7.11 -12.55
C VAL A 311 7.18 7.35 -14.05
N VAL A 312 7.65 6.35 -14.79
CA VAL A 312 7.54 6.27 -16.25
C VAL A 312 6.67 5.07 -16.58
N ARG A 313 5.47 5.31 -17.11
CA ARG A 313 4.62 4.23 -17.63
C ARG A 313 5.24 3.66 -18.89
N THR A 314 5.52 2.36 -18.90
CA THR A 314 6.20 1.67 -20.01
C THR A 314 5.26 0.85 -20.87
N GLY A 315 4.03 0.59 -20.38
CA GLY A 315 3.00 -0.15 -21.10
C GLY A 315 1.61 0.02 -20.47
N PRO A 316 0.61 -0.72 -20.97
CA PRO A 316 -0.75 -0.69 -20.40
C PRO A 316 -0.76 -1.10 -18.92
N ASP A 317 0.00 -2.15 -18.58
CA ASP A 317 0.03 -2.76 -17.25
C ASP A 317 1.43 -2.75 -16.62
N SER A 318 2.36 -1.93 -17.15
CA SER A 318 3.74 -1.85 -16.66
C SER A 318 4.26 -0.43 -16.51
N ALA A 319 5.04 -0.20 -15.46
CA ALA A 319 5.72 1.06 -15.18
C ALA A 319 7.10 0.84 -14.55
N LEU A 320 7.99 1.80 -14.73
CA LEU A 320 9.21 1.95 -13.94
C LEU A 320 9.00 3.06 -12.92
N ALA A 321 9.37 2.76 -11.68
CA ALA A 321 9.29 3.67 -10.55
C ALA A 321 10.67 3.90 -9.96
N MET A 322 10.91 5.13 -9.52
CA MET A 322 12.19 5.61 -8.99
C MET A 322 11.95 6.40 -7.72
N GLU A 323 12.66 6.06 -6.66
CA GLU A 323 12.51 6.67 -5.33
C GLU A 323 13.86 6.81 -4.63
N GLY A 324 14.04 7.87 -3.85
CA GLY A 324 15.21 8.02 -2.98
C GLY A 324 15.05 7.25 -1.68
N ARG A 325 16.04 6.45 -1.28
CA ARG A 325 16.06 5.69 -0.03
C ARG A 325 17.25 6.12 0.83
N ASP A 326 16.96 6.48 2.08
CA ASP A 326 17.94 6.92 3.08
C ASP A 326 17.81 6.08 4.36
N ALA A 327 18.84 6.09 5.22
CA ALA A 327 18.84 5.34 6.49
C ALA A 327 18.03 6.03 7.60
N THR A 328 16.76 6.32 7.33
CA THR A 328 15.84 7.00 8.24
C THR A 328 14.51 6.22 8.36
N GLY A 329 13.73 6.54 9.40
CA GLY A 329 12.41 5.92 9.58
C GLY A 329 12.44 4.40 9.71
N ASN A 330 11.66 3.72 8.86
CA ASN A 330 11.62 2.26 8.81
C ASN A 330 12.90 1.66 8.15
N ASP A 331 13.60 2.44 7.33
CA ASP A 331 14.82 2.04 6.60
C ASP A 331 16.12 2.30 7.36
N ARG A 332 16.06 2.53 8.67
CA ARG A 332 17.25 2.85 9.50
C ARG A 332 18.41 1.85 9.40
N SER A 333 18.16 0.65 8.90
CA SER A 333 19.14 -0.44 8.76
C SER A 333 19.52 -0.70 7.30
N VAL A 334 19.10 0.16 6.37
CA VAL A 334 19.38 0.02 4.94
C VAL A 334 20.88 -0.10 4.68
N CYS A 335 21.22 -1.02 3.78
CA CYS A 335 22.61 -1.31 3.45
C CYS A 335 23.27 -0.19 2.62
N SER A 336 22.50 0.44 1.73
CA SER A 336 22.97 1.47 0.81
C SER A 336 21.90 2.54 0.62
N GLN A 337 22.32 3.80 0.47
CA GLN A 337 21.40 4.92 0.22
C GLN A 337 21.52 5.35 -1.24
N GLY A 338 20.44 5.80 -1.85
CA GLY A 338 20.46 6.15 -3.26
C GLY A 338 19.08 6.22 -3.89
N VAL A 339 19.06 6.32 -5.22
CA VAL A 339 17.85 6.21 -6.01
C VAL A 339 17.63 4.74 -6.36
N LEU A 340 16.63 4.13 -5.74
CA LEU A 340 16.19 2.77 -6.05
C LEU A 340 15.26 2.81 -7.25
N VAL A 341 15.44 1.85 -8.17
CA VAL A 341 14.62 1.73 -9.39
C VAL A 341 14.01 0.35 -9.44
N TYR A 342 12.71 0.30 -9.73
CA TYR A 342 11.97 -0.96 -9.80
C TYR A 342 10.89 -0.91 -10.86
N ARG A 343 10.57 -2.08 -11.40
CA ARG A 343 9.47 -2.30 -12.32
C ARG A 343 8.25 -2.78 -11.57
N VAL A 344 7.10 -2.25 -11.94
CA VAL A 344 5.79 -2.65 -11.42
C VAL A 344 4.93 -3.19 -12.55
N ARG A 345 4.16 -4.24 -12.26
CA ARG A 345 3.18 -4.86 -13.14
C ARG A 345 1.84 -5.01 -12.45
N SER A 346 0.77 -4.43 -13.01
CA SER A 346 -0.57 -4.49 -12.42
C SER A 346 -1.33 -5.78 -12.75
N ASP A 347 -0.88 -6.54 -13.76
CA ASP A 347 -1.47 -7.80 -14.24
C ASP A 347 -0.86 -9.06 -13.59
N THR A 348 0.16 -8.88 -12.74
CA THR A 348 0.86 -9.96 -12.06
C THR A 348 0.29 -10.14 -10.66
N ALA A 349 -0.07 -11.37 -10.30
CA ALA A 349 -0.67 -11.67 -9.00
C ALA A 349 0.36 -11.68 -7.85
N SER A 350 -0.13 -11.52 -6.62
CA SER A 350 0.59 -11.80 -5.36
C SER A 350 1.40 -13.09 -5.43
N GLY A 351 2.66 -13.06 -4.98
CA GLY A 351 3.57 -14.21 -4.97
C GLY A 351 4.15 -14.60 -6.34
N ALA A 352 3.78 -13.89 -7.42
CA ALA A 352 4.33 -14.06 -8.76
C ALA A 352 5.31 -12.93 -9.17
N GLY A 353 5.70 -12.07 -8.22
CA GLY A 353 6.62 -10.96 -8.46
C GLY A 353 6.02 -9.80 -9.25
N PRO A 354 4.97 -9.13 -8.73
CA PRO A 354 4.39 -7.96 -9.39
C PRO A 354 5.30 -6.74 -9.35
N VAL A 355 6.27 -6.71 -8.42
CA VAL A 355 7.34 -5.71 -8.35
C VAL A 355 8.69 -6.40 -8.51
N ARG A 356 9.64 -5.75 -9.20
CA ARG A 356 11.03 -6.21 -9.33
C ARG A 356 11.99 -5.04 -9.31
N VAL A 357 12.93 -5.05 -8.36
CA VAL A 357 14.04 -4.10 -8.30
C VAL A 357 14.99 -4.33 -9.47
N LEU A 358 15.42 -3.24 -10.10
CA LEU A 358 16.50 -3.24 -11.06
C LEU A 358 17.82 -3.01 -10.32
N ASP A 359 18.73 -3.97 -10.42
CA ASP A 359 20.04 -3.88 -9.79
C ASP A 359 20.90 -2.79 -10.45
N GLY A 360 21.18 -1.71 -9.70
CA GLY A 360 22.08 -0.64 -10.11
C GLY A 360 23.55 -1.06 -10.17
N HIS A 361 23.92 -2.17 -9.51
CA HIS A 361 25.29 -2.68 -9.46
C HIS A 361 25.39 -4.18 -9.81
N PRO A 362 25.01 -4.59 -11.05
CA PRO A 362 25.03 -5.99 -11.45
C PRO A 362 26.38 -6.68 -11.24
N GLY A 363 26.34 -7.87 -10.65
CA GLY A 363 27.53 -8.67 -10.36
C GLY A 363 28.27 -8.26 -9.09
N SER A 364 27.70 -7.34 -8.30
CA SER A 364 28.14 -7.04 -6.94
C SER A 364 27.12 -7.51 -5.91
N SER A 365 27.45 -7.39 -4.63
CA SER A 365 26.57 -7.72 -3.52
C SER A 365 27.02 -6.96 -2.28
N ALA A 366 26.10 -6.68 -1.36
CA ALA A 366 26.41 -5.98 -0.12
C ALA A 366 25.72 -6.60 1.10
N CYS A 367 26.15 -6.19 2.31
CA CYS A 367 25.60 -6.64 3.59
C CYS A 367 25.50 -8.17 3.76
N TRP A 368 26.52 -8.90 3.29
CA TRP A 368 26.64 -10.34 3.46
C TRP A 368 26.42 -10.78 4.91
N GLY A 369 25.57 -11.80 5.09
CA GLY A 369 25.22 -12.36 6.40
C GLY A 369 24.16 -11.57 7.17
N THR A 370 23.65 -10.45 6.63
CA THR A 370 22.59 -9.65 7.27
C THR A 370 21.45 -9.30 6.31
N SER A 371 21.76 -9.05 5.03
CA SER A 371 20.77 -8.89 3.97
C SER A 371 20.06 -10.21 3.72
N VAL A 372 18.75 -10.14 3.47
CA VAL A 372 17.96 -11.30 3.03
C VAL A 372 18.35 -11.73 1.61
N TYR A 373 18.80 -10.77 0.78
CA TYR A 373 19.27 -11.02 -0.57
C TYR A 373 20.46 -10.09 -0.93
N PRO A 374 21.70 -10.49 -0.57
CA PRO A 374 22.89 -9.67 -0.76
C PRO A 374 23.10 -9.07 -2.16
N PRO A 375 22.74 -9.74 -3.28
CA PRO A 375 22.88 -9.16 -4.62
C PRO A 375 22.07 -7.87 -4.85
N LEU A 376 20.95 -7.66 -4.15
CA LEU A 376 20.16 -6.42 -4.27
C LEU A 376 20.38 -5.43 -3.12
N ALA A 377 21.17 -5.78 -2.11
CA ALA A 377 21.40 -4.92 -0.95
C ALA A 377 22.03 -3.56 -1.32
N ASN A 378 22.78 -3.49 -2.43
CA ASN A 378 23.33 -2.27 -3.00
C ASN A 378 22.67 -1.86 -4.33
N ALA A 379 21.42 -2.24 -4.59
CA ALA A 379 20.71 -1.87 -5.81
C ALA A 379 20.54 -0.34 -6.06
N PRO A 380 20.35 0.54 -5.05
CA PRO A 380 20.21 1.98 -5.27
C PRO A 380 21.42 2.61 -5.95
N LEU A 381 21.16 3.57 -6.85
CA LEU A 381 22.17 4.39 -7.50
C LEU A 381 22.57 5.59 -6.64
N GLY A 382 23.87 5.79 -6.44
CA GLY A 382 24.48 6.98 -5.87
C GLY A 382 24.73 8.08 -6.91
N VAL A 383 25.23 9.24 -6.45
CA VAL A 383 25.53 10.39 -7.32
C VAL A 383 26.60 10.04 -8.34
N GLY A 384 26.34 10.33 -9.61
CA GLY A 384 27.21 10.02 -10.75
C GLY A 384 26.96 8.64 -11.36
N GLU A 385 26.16 7.80 -10.70
CA GLU A 385 25.84 6.45 -11.18
C GLU A 385 24.59 6.47 -12.05
N GLY A 386 24.39 5.39 -12.82
CA GLY A 386 23.26 5.27 -13.72
C GLY A 386 23.03 3.83 -14.14
N LEU A 387 21.79 3.56 -14.55
CA LEU A 387 21.38 2.27 -15.06
C LEU A 387 20.68 2.44 -16.42
N THR A 388 20.82 1.43 -17.28
CA THR A 388 20.13 1.39 -18.57
C THR A 388 19.18 0.20 -18.58
N ASP A 389 17.89 0.48 -18.56
CA ASP A 389 16.87 -0.53 -18.80
C ASP A 389 16.66 -0.72 -20.30
N ARG A 390 17.25 -1.79 -20.83
CA ARG A 390 17.15 -2.12 -22.26
C ARG A 390 15.75 -2.58 -22.67
N GLN A 391 14.96 -3.10 -21.72
CA GLN A 391 13.62 -3.59 -21.99
C GLN A 391 12.69 -2.45 -22.40
N ASP A 392 12.67 -1.36 -21.63
CA ASP A 392 11.80 -0.21 -21.86
C ASP A 392 12.52 0.96 -22.55
N GLY A 393 13.81 0.78 -22.93
CA GLY A 393 14.60 1.76 -23.67
C GLY A 393 14.89 3.03 -22.87
N LEU A 394 15.01 2.91 -21.54
CA LEU A 394 15.19 4.01 -20.60
C LEU A 394 16.63 4.01 -20.04
N ARG A 395 17.24 5.19 -19.97
CA ARG A 395 18.47 5.43 -19.22
C ARG A 395 18.17 6.35 -18.05
N ILE A 396 18.61 5.94 -16.86
CA ILE A 396 18.46 6.66 -15.60
C ILE A 396 19.85 7.03 -15.10
N GLN A 397 20.05 8.28 -14.70
CA GLN A 397 21.29 8.77 -14.08
C GLN A 397 20.96 9.60 -12.85
N VAL A 398 21.74 9.45 -11.78
CA VAL A 398 21.64 10.31 -10.59
C VAL A 398 22.68 11.42 -10.72
N GLU A 399 22.23 12.63 -11.02
CA GLU A 399 23.13 13.77 -11.32
C GLU A 399 23.62 14.47 -10.06
N GLY A 400 22.87 14.38 -8.96
CA GLY A 400 23.25 15.08 -7.74
C GLY A 400 22.32 14.84 -6.57
N ARG A 401 22.73 15.42 -5.43
CA ARG A 401 21.95 15.52 -4.22
C ARG A 401 22.00 16.97 -3.74
N SER A 402 20.84 17.58 -3.52
CA SER A 402 20.75 18.96 -3.04
C SER A 402 21.15 19.06 -1.56
N THR A 403 21.38 20.27 -1.08
CA THR A 403 21.67 20.54 0.35
C THR A 403 20.52 20.14 1.28
N ASP A 404 19.29 20.15 0.76
CA ASP A 404 18.08 19.77 1.49
C ASP A 404 17.79 18.27 1.38
N GLY A 405 18.70 17.50 0.79
CA GLY A 405 18.63 16.04 0.71
C GLY A 405 17.88 15.47 -0.50
N GLU A 406 17.30 16.30 -1.37
CA GLU A 406 16.64 15.79 -2.59
C GLU A 406 17.63 15.22 -3.60
N TRP A 407 17.25 14.10 -4.21
CA TRP A 407 17.96 13.45 -5.30
C TRP A 407 17.57 14.05 -6.64
N THR A 408 18.55 14.35 -7.49
CA THR A 408 18.31 14.78 -8.88
C THR A 408 18.50 13.60 -9.82
N VAL A 409 17.41 13.18 -10.47
CA VAL A 409 17.38 12.06 -11.41
C VAL A 409 17.20 12.58 -12.82
N LYS A 410 18.03 12.10 -13.74
CA LYS A 410 17.93 12.38 -15.17
C LYS A 410 17.41 11.16 -15.90
N LEU A 411 16.41 11.40 -16.74
CA LEU A 411 15.85 10.40 -17.64
C LEU A 411 16.21 10.74 -19.08
N SER A 412 16.63 9.74 -19.84
CA SER A 412 16.82 9.84 -21.29
C SER A 412 16.48 8.52 -21.97
N ARG A 413 16.38 8.53 -23.29
CA ARG A 413 16.33 7.26 -24.05
C ARG A 413 17.66 6.52 -23.90
N ALA A 414 17.58 5.20 -23.86
CA ALA A 414 18.73 4.34 -24.08
C ALA A 414 19.12 4.41 -25.57
N ASP A 415 20.43 4.43 -25.83
CA ASP A 415 21.00 4.43 -27.18
C ASP A 415 20.89 3.05 -27.86
#